data_AF-A0A2A5E2J2-F1
#
_entry.id   AF-A0A2A5E2J2-F1
#
_cell.length_a   1.000
_cell.length_b   1.000
_cell.length_c   1.000
_cell.angle_alpha   90.00
_cell.angle_beta   90.00
_cell.angle_gamma   90.00
#
_symmetry.space_group_name_H-M   'P 1'
#
loop_
_entity.id
_entity.type
_entity.pdbx_description
1 polymer ?
#
loop_
_entity_poly.entity_id
_entity_poly.type
_entity_poly.pdbx_seq_one_letter_code
_entity_poly.pdbx_strand_id
1 'polypeptide(L)'
;MTNPHQNTPKVEHSSLTDADQLMLSRMTRMGWGLCAVWVATLVIWAIIQPDPYAQGWRLVLELLFAGRLVNIADGMGNGFSQIYLFIQSAPQDIILLLIFYPLIIRAYHGAVRRKLIGNTINRLRKSAERRKHIVEPFGAMGLWIFVFFPFWSTGSLVGGVVGYLMGLRTWVTFTSVFTGHIISVVSLIWFFDAMTHLLETFNQGIVQFLPLFVIGALIAGTLLIRLIRKTTSIIRHNDSD
;
A
#
# COMPACT_ATOMS: atom_id res chain seq x y z
N MET A 1 -22.54 -49.52 26.00
CA MET A 1 -21.21 -49.15 25.48
C MET A 1 -21.42 -48.14 24.35
N THR A 2 -21.35 -46.86 24.68
CA THR A 2 -21.62 -45.73 23.78
C THR A 2 -20.35 -45.38 23.01
N ASN A 3 -20.39 -45.51 21.69
CA ASN A 3 -19.29 -45.18 20.78
C ASN A 3 -19.25 -43.65 20.55
N PRO A 4 -18.21 -42.92 21.00
CA PRO A 4 -18.13 -41.47 20.87
C PRO A 4 -17.20 -41.09 19.72
N HIS A 5 -17.61 -41.36 18.48
CA HIS A 5 -16.90 -40.86 17.32
C HIS A 5 -17.83 -40.18 16.33
N GLN A 6 -17.38 -38.98 15.92
CA GLN A 6 -17.86 -38.16 14.81
C GLN A 6 -19.03 -37.21 15.10
N ASN A 7 -18.77 -36.23 15.96
CA ASN A 7 -19.26 -34.87 15.71
C ASN A 7 -18.04 -33.97 15.49
N THR A 8 -17.40 -34.13 14.33
CA THR A 8 -16.53 -33.07 13.82
C THR A 8 -17.48 -32.02 13.22
N PRO A 9 -17.38 -30.73 13.61
CA PRO A 9 -18.18 -29.71 12.96
C PRO A 9 -17.82 -29.74 11.48
N LYS A 10 -18.82 -30.04 10.65
CA LYS A 10 -18.76 -29.90 9.19
C LYS A 10 -18.22 -28.51 8.95
N VAL A 11 -16.96 -28.41 8.53
CA VAL A 11 -16.36 -27.16 8.10
C VAL A 11 -17.13 -26.80 6.84
N GLU A 12 -18.16 -25.99 7.02
CA GLU A 12 -18.86 -25.30 5.96
C GLU A 12 -17.81 -24.40 5.31
N HIS A 13 -17.07 -25.00 4.38
CA HIS A 13 -16.22 -24.28 3.46
C HIS A 13 -17.17 -23.36 2.70
N SER A 14 -17.30 -22.12 3.15
CA SER A 14 -18.07 -21.09 2.46
C SER A 14 -17.42 -20.92 1.09
N SER A 15 -17.88 -21.71 0.12
CA SER A 15 -17.76 -21.41 -1.29
C SER A 15 -18.20 -19.97 -1.45
N LEU A 16 -17.38 -19.16 -2.13
CA LEU A 16 -17.79 -17.80 -2.51
C LEU A 16 -19.19 -17.89 -3.09
N THR A 17 -20.15 -17.24 -2.43
CA THR A 17 -21.54 -17.24 -2.85
C THR A 17 -21.62 -16.70 -4.28
N ASP A 18 -22.63 -17.07 -5.07
CA ASP A 18 -22.77 -16.52 -6.42
C ASP A 18 -22.79 -14.98 -6.42
N ALA A 19 -23.34 -14.38 -5.35
CA ALA A 19 -23.28 -12.95 -5.08
C ALA A 19 -21.85 -12.41 -4.92
N ASP A 20 -20.97 -13.12 -4.21
CA ASP A 20 -19.58 -12.73 -4.01
C ASP A 20 -18.79 -12.86 -5.32
N GLN A 21 -19.02 -13.93 -6.08
CA GLN A 21 -18.37 -14.11 -7.38
C GLN A 21 -18.79 -13.04 -8.40
N LEU A 22 -20.08 -12.66 -8.37
CA LEU A 22 -20.62 -11.58 -9.18
C LEU A 22 -20.02 -10.23 -8.78
N MET A 23 -19.92 -9.94 -7.47
CA MET A 23 -19.30 -8.73 -6.94
C MET A 23 -17.83 -8.62 -7.38
N LEU A 24 -17.05 -9.68 -7.19
CA LEU A 24 -15.63 -9.71 -7.60
C LEU A 24 -15.49 -9.51 -9.12
N SER A 25 -16.35 -10.13 -9.94
CA SER A 25 -16.33 -9.96 -11.40
C SER A 25 -16.71 -8.54 -11.84
N ARG A 26 -17.62 -7.88 -11.11
CA ARG A 26 -17.96 -6.47 -11.36
C ARG A 26 -16.77 -5.56 -11.03
N MET A 27 -16.09 -5.78 -9.89
CA MET A 27 -14.89 -5.03 -9.51
C MET A 27 -13.78 -5.16 -10.56
N THR A 28 -13.50 -6.37 -11.05
CA THR A 28 -12.47 -6.57 -12.09
C THR A 28 -12.85 -5.88 -13.41
N ARG A 29 -14.12 -5.94 -13.85
CA ARG A 29 -14.58 -5.24 -15.06
C ARG A 29 -14.47 -3.72 -14.93
N MET A 30 -14.81 -3.16 -13.76
CA MET A 30 -14.61 -1.75 -13.46
C MET A 30 -13.12 -1.38 -13.48
N GLY A 31 -12.26 -2.21 -12.92
CA GLY A 31 -10.81 -2.02 -12.95
C GLY A 31 -10.26 -1.96 -14.38
N TRP A 32 -10.68 -2.89 -15.26
CA TRP A 32 -10.29 -2.86 -16.66
C TRP A 32 -10.84 -1.64 -17.43
N GLY A 33 -12.08 -1.24 -17.16
CA GLY A 33 -12.66 -0.03 -17.75
C GLY A 33 -11.89 1.23 -17.35
N LEU A 34 -11.59 1.38 -16.06
CA LEU A 34 -10.77 2.48 -15.55
C LEU A 34 -9.35 2.46 -16.11
N CYS A 35 -8.75 1.27 -16.25
CA CYS A 35 -7.44 1.10 -16.87
C CYS A 35 -7.42 1.60 -18.32
N ALA A 36 -8.43 1.22 -19.13
CA ALA A 36 -8.53 1.67 -20.51
C ALA A 36 -8.66 3.20 -20.63
N VAL A 37 -9.52 3.81 -19.80
CA VAL A 37 -9.68 5.27 -19.76
C VAL A 37 -8.39 5.95 -19.32
N TRP A 38 -7.73 5.45 -18.28
CA TRP A 38 -6.48 6.01 -17.77
C TRP A 38 -5.35 5.92 -18.80
N VAL A 39 -5.17 4.77 -19.45
CA VAL A 39 -4.19 4.61 -20.55
C VAL A 39 -4.50 5.57 -21.70
N ALA A 40 -5.76 5.70 -22.10
CA ALA A 40 -6.15 6.63 -23.15
C ALA A 40 -5.78 8.08 -22.78
N THR A 41 -6.02 8.50 -21.54
CA THR A 41 -5.62 9.83 -21.04
C THR A 41 -4.11 10.06 -21.14
N LEU A 42 -3.29 9.08 -20.75
CA LEU A 42 -1.82 9.19 -20.85
C LEU A 42 -1.36 9.30 -22.31
N VAL A 43 -1.94 8.50 -23.19
CA VAL A 43 -1.62 8.52 -24.63
C VAL A 43 -2.03 9.86 -25.26
N ILE A 44 -3.20 10.39 -24.91
CA ILE A 44 -3.67 11.70 -25.40
C ILE A 44 -2.67 12.80 -24.98
N TRP A 45 -2.22 12.81 -23.72
CA TRP A 45 -1.21 13.76 -23.26
C TRP A 45 0.12 13.62 -24.01
N ALA A 46 0.58 12.38 -24.23
CA ALA A 46 1.81 12.11 -25.00
C ALA A 46 1.72 12.55 -26.47
N ILE A 47 0.52 12.56 -27.07
CA ILE A 47 0.32 13.05 -28.45
C ILE A 47 0.26 14.57 -28.51
N ILE A 48 -0.46 15.20 -27.57
CA ILE A 48 -0.64 16.66 -27.54
C ILE A 48 0.68 17.36 -27.22
N GLN A 49 1.45 16.82 -26.27
CA GLN A 49 2.69 17.41 -25.83
C GLN A 49 3.74 16.29 -25.64
N PRO A 50 4.57 15.99 -26.66
CA PRO A 50 5.47 14.84 -26.62
C PRO A 50 6.53 14.92 -25.52
N ASP A 51 7.15 16.07 -25.32
CA ASP A 51 8.14 16.26 -24.26
C ASP A 51 7.50 16.96 -23.04
N PRO A 52 7.60 16.40 -21.82
CA PRO A 52 8.20 15.11 -21.43
C PRO A 52 7.24 13.89 -21.47
N TYR A 53 5.97 14.09 -21.83
CA TYR A 53 4.89 13.14 -21.56
C TYR A 53 4.95 11.80 -22.33
N ALA A 54 5.70 11.72 -23.43
CA ALA A 54 5.99 10.47 -24.13
C ALA A 54 6.72 9.44 -23.24
N GLN A 55 7.48 9.92 -22.24
CA GLN A 55 8.15 9.07 -21.26
C GLN A 55 7.22 8.63 -20.11
N GLY A 56 5.93 8.93 -20.18
CA GLY A 56 4.94 8.54 -19.16
C GLY A 56 4.92 7.06 -18.83
N TRP A 57 5.25 6.19 -19.80
CA TRP A 57 5.37 4.74 -19.56
C TRP A 57 6.48 4.37 -18.59
N ARG A 58 7.58 5.13 -18.56
CA ARG A 58 8.63 4.96 -17.56
C ARG A 58 8.06 5.17 -16.16
N LEU A 59 7.34 6.28 -15.96
CA LEU A 59 6.69 6.59 -14.68
C LEU A 59 5.71 5.49 -14.25
N VAL A 60 4.96 4.92 -15.17
CA VAL A 60 4.06 3.78 -14.88
C VAL A 60 4.84 2.58 -14.34
N LEU A 61 5.96 2.22 -14.99
CA LEU A 61 6.81 1.11 -14.57
C LEU A 61 7.53 1.40 -13.24
N GLU A 62 8.03 2.61 -13.07
CA GLU A 62 8.66 3.04 -11.82
C GLU A 62 7.69 2.96 -10.66
N LEU A 63 6.45 3.43 -10.83
CA LEU A 63 5.44 3.31 -9.78
C LEU A 63 5.10 1.85 -9.47
N LEU A 64 5.18 0.95 -10.45
CA LEU A 64 4.90 -0.48 -10.27
C LEU A 64 6.04 -1.25 -9.57
N PHE A 65 7.30 -0.87 -9.80
CA PHE A 65 8.46 -1.62 -9.30
C PHE A 65 9.29 -0.89 -8.24
N ALA A 66 9.55 0.41 -8.44
CA ALA A 66 10.38 1.24 -7.57
C ALA A 66 9.55 2.00 -6.51
N GLY A 67 8.31 2.31 -6.86
CA GLY A 67 7.30 2.89 -6.00
C GLY A 67 7.16 4.41 -6.10
N ARG A 68 6.24 4.92 -5.27
CA ARG A 68 5.71 6.27 -5.41
C ARG A 68 6.73 7.36 -5.17
N LEU A 69 7.65 7.15 -4.22
CA LEU A 69 8.73 8.08 -3.95
C LEU A 69 9.60 8.29 -5.20
N VAL A 70 10.02 7.19 -5.84
CA VAL A 70 10.88 7.23 -7.03
C VAL A 70 10.12 7.83 -8.21
N ASN A 71 8.89 7.38 -8.46
CA ASN A 71 8.03 7.90 -9.53
C ASN A 71 7.82 9.43 -9.45
N ILE A 72 7.50 9.97 -8.27
CA ILE A 72 7.27 11.41 -8.11
C ILE A 72 8.59 12.19 -8.18
N ALA A 73 9.66 11.67 -7.56
CA ALA A 73 10.98 12.29 -7.61
C ALA A 73 11.53 12.39 -9.04
N ASP A 74 11.49 11.28 -9.79
CA ASP A 74 11.93 11.22 -11.17
C ASP A 74 11.03 12.07 -12.08
N GLY A 75 9.72 11.98 -11.90
CA GLY A 75 8.75 12.80 -12.63
C GLY A 75 9.01 14.30 -12.48
N MET A 76 9.16 14.80 -11.26
CA MET A 76 9.45 16.21 -11.03
C MET A 76 10.84 16.61 -11.54
N GLY A 77 11.85 15.73 -11.39
CA GLY A 77 13.20 15.97 -11.90
C GLY A 77 13.29 16.04 -13.44
N ASN A 78 12.39 15.37 -14.16
CA ASN A 78 12.33 15.39 -15.62
C ASN A 78 11.30 16.41 -16.17
N GLY A 79 10.81 17.33 -15.34
CA GLY A 79 9.94 18.43 -15.77
C GLY A 79 8.48 18.05 -16.01
N PHE A 80 8.01 16.91 -15.51
CA PHE A 80 6.58 16.59 -15.57
C PHE A 80 5.79 17.51 -14.65
N SER A 81 4.61 17.96 -15.11
CA SER A 81 3.73 18.77 -14.28
C SER A 81 3.19 17.98 -13.08
N GLN A 82 3.04 18.65 -11.94
CA GLN A 82 2.48 18.06 -10.73
C GLN A 82 1.09 17.44 -10.96
N ILE A 83 0.26 18.11 -11.77
CA ILE A 83 -1.09 17.65 -12.13
C ILE A 83 -1.01 16.34 -12.90
N TYR A 84 -0.09 16.23 -13.86
CA TYR A 84 0.12 14.99 -14.60
C TYR A 84 0.58 13.86 -13.67
N LEU A 85 1.53 14.12 -12.77
CA LEU A 85 2.01 13.11 -11.82
C LEU A 85 0.90 12.62 -10.90
N PHE A 86 0.00 13.50 -10.45
CA PHE A 86 -1.17 13.11 -9.68
C PHE A 86 -2.13 12.25 -10.51
N ILE A 87 -2.49 12.67 -11.72
CA ILE A 87 -3.42 11.96 -12.62
C ILE A 87 -2.82 10.62 -13.08
N GLN A 88 -1.51 10.53 -13.23
CA GLN A 88 -0.83 9.30 -13.60
C GLN A 88 -0.76 8.35 -12.39
N SER A 89 -0.25 8.81 -11.25
CA SER A 89 0.03 7.94 -10.10
C SER A 89 -1.19 7.55 -9.28
N ALA A 90 -2.16 8.47 -9.08
CA ALA A 90 -3.28 8.22 -8.19
C ALA A 90 -4.21 7.09 -8.70
N PRO A 91 -4.64 7.08 -9.98
CA PRO A 91 -5.49 6.03 -10.52
C PRO A 91 -4.78 4.68 -10.64
N GLN A 92 -3.47 4.66 -10.88
CA GLN A 92 -2.72 3.42 -11.09
C GLN A 92 -2.87 2.45 -9.91
N ASP A 93 -2.66 2.91 -8.67
CA ASP A 93 -2.79 2.07 -7.48
C ASP A 93 -4.23 1.59 -7.23
N ILE A 94 -5.22 2.40 -7.60
CA ILE A 94 -6.64 2.05 -7.50
C ILE A 94 -6.98 0.97 -8.53
N ILE A 95 -6.52 1.13 -9.77
CA ILE A 95 -6.70 0.15 -10.84
C ILE A 95 -6.06 -1.18 -10.44
N LEU A 96 -4.82 -1.14 -9.92
CA LEU A 96 -4.16 -2.33 -9.40
C LEU A 96 -4.96 -2.97 -8.28
N LEU A 97 -5.46 -2.20 -7.32
CA LEU A 97 -6.30 -2.73 -6.24
C LEU A 97 -7.56 -3.39 -6.83
N LEU A 98 -8.28 -2.76 -7.75
CA LEU A 98 -9.50 -3.32 -8.34
C LEU A 98 -9.27 -4.60 -9.16
N ILE A 99 -8.11 -4.74 -9.81
CA ILE A 99 -7.78 -5.91 -10.63
C ILE A 99 -7.18 -7.03 -9.77
N PHE A 100 -6.18 -6.72 -8.95
CA PHE A 100 -5.44 -7.71 -8.17
C PHE A 100 -6.19 -8.15 -6.91
N TYR A 101 -6.93 -7.28 -6.23
CA TYR A 101 -7.68 -7.68 -5.03
C TYR A 101 -8.63 -8.87 -5.29
N PRO A 102 -9.53 -8.85 -6.30
CA PRO A 102 -10.39 -10.00 -6.57
C PRO A 102 -9.61 -11.22 -7.07
N LEU A 103 -8.50 -11.02 -7.78
CA LEU A 103 -7.63 -12.11 -8.22
C LEU A 103 -6.97 -12.81 -7.02
N ILE A 104 -6.45 -12.04 -6.06
CA ILE A 104 -5.82 -12.54 -4.83
C ILE A 104 -6.85 -13.26 -3.97
N ILE A 105 -8.07 -12.73 -3.82
CA ILE A 105 -9.14 -13.42 -3.08
C ILE A 105 -9.49 -14.76 -3.74
N ARG A 106 -9.68 -14.78 -5.07
CA ARG A 106 -9.94 -16.02 -5.80
C ARG A 106 -8.80 -17.02 -5.66
N ALA A 107 -7.54 -16.56 -5.78
CA ALA A 107 -6.35 -17.38 -5.59
C ALA A 107 -6.26 -17.94 -4.16
N TYR A 108 -6.54 -17.11 -3.16
CA TYR A 108 -6.57 -17.48 -1.75
C TYR A 108 -7.63 -18.56 -1.48
N HIS A 109 -8.87 -18.36 -1.93
CA HIS A 109 -9.92 -19.37 -1.78
C HIS A 109 -9.59 -20.66 -2.54
N GLY A 110 -8.99 -20.57 -3.73
CA GLY A 110 -8.50 -21.73 -4.47
C GLY A 110 -7.39 -22.50 -3.74
N ALA A 111 -6.45 -21.79 -3.10
CA ALA A 111 -5.38 -22.38 -2.31
C ALA A 111 -5.87 -23.01 -0.99
N VAL A 112 -6.83 -22.35 -0.32
CA VAL A 112 -7.50 -22.87 0.88
C VAL A 112 -8.31 -24.12 0.56
N ARG A 113 -9.05 -24.14 -0.57
CA ARG A 113 -9.82 -25.30 -1.04
C ARG A 113 -8.93 -26.52 -1.31
N ARG A 114 -7.71 -26.32 -1.77
CA ARG A 114 -6.71 -27.40 -1.96
C ARG A 114 -6.02 -27.85 -0.65
N LYS A 115 -6.49 -27.41 0.52
CA LYS A 115 -5.94 -27.73 1.87
C LYS A 115 -4.46 -27.38 2.09
N LEU A 116 -3.79 -26.71 1.16
CA LEU A 116 -2.37 -26.33 1.28
C LEU A 116 -2.08 -25.42 2.49
N ILE A 117 -3.04 -24.56 2.88
CA ILE A 117 -2.85 -23.54 3.92
C ILE A 117 -3.98 -23.57 4.99
N GLY A 118 -4.95 -24.47 4.84
CA GLY A 118 -6.19 -24.47 5.64
C GLY A 118 -5.97 -24.59 7.15
N ASN A 119 -5.01 -25.41 7.59
CA ASN A 119 -4.72 -25.60 9.02
C ASN A 119 -4.01 -24.39 9.65
N THR A 120 -3.12 -23.72 8.91
CA THR A 120 -2.40 -22.52 9.38
C THR A 120 -3.34 -21.33 9.50
N ILE A 121 -4.23 -21.15 8.53
CA ILE A 121 -5.24 -20.08 8.52
C ILE A 121 -6.25 -20.24 9.66
N ASN A 122 -6.70 -21.47 9.94
CA ASN A 122 -7.65 -21.71 11.04
C ASN A 122 -7.01 -21.44 12.42
N ARG A 123 -5.71 -21.71 12.58
CA ARG A 123 -4.95 -21.36 13.79
C ARG A 123 -4.74 -19.86 13.92
N LEU A 124 -4.44 -19.16 12.83
CA LEU A 124 -4.34 -17.69 12.78
C LEU A 124 -5.68 -17.03 13.12
N ARG A 125 -6.80 -17.53 12.57
CA ARG A 125 -8.13 -16.96 12.83
C ARG A 125 -8.59 -17.14 14.27
N LYS A 126 -8.36 -18.32 14.87
CA LYS A 126 -8.62 -18.55 16.31
C LYS A 126 -7.74 -17.71 17.23
N SER A 127 -6.51 -17.41 16.82
CA SER A 127 -5.62 -16.49 17.56
C SER A 127 -6.02 -15.02 17.40
N ALA A 128 -6.54 -14.64 16.23
CA ALA A 128 -7.05 -13.29 15.95
C ALA A 128 -8.37 -13.00 16.69
N GLU A 129 -9.30 -13.96 16.75
CA GLU A 129 -10.56 -13.83 17.51
C GLU A 129 -10.32 -13.58 19.00
N ARG A 130 -9.29 -14.21 19.60
CA ARG A 130 -8.93 -13.99 21.02
C ARG A 130 -8.36 -12.61 21.31
N ARG A 131 -7.92 -11.86 20.29
CA ARG A 131 -7.33 -10.51 20.45
C ARG A 131 -8.11 -9.44 19.69
N LYS A 132 -9.32 -9.76 19.22
CA LYS A 132 -10.16 -8.88 18.38
C LYS A 132 -10.38 -7.51 19.04
N HIS A 133 -10.68 -7.49 20.34
CA HIS A 133 -10.90 -6.26 21.13
C HIS A 133 -9.67 -5.34 21.26
N ILE A 134 -8.45 -5.84 21.05
CA ILE A 134 -7.21 -5.04 21.14
C ILE A 134 -6.80 -4.53 19.74
N VAL A 135 -7.13 -5.27 18.69
CA VAL A 135 -6.73 -4.97 17.30
C VAL A 135 -7.77 -4.11 16.57
N GLU A 136 -9.06 -4.22 16.91
CA GLU A 136 -10.17 -3.45 16.29
C GLU A 136 -9.95 -1.93 16.24
N PRO A 137 -9.54 -1.24 17.32
CA PRO A 137 -9.42 0.22 17.29
C PRO A 137 -8.22 0.72 16.49
N PHE A 138 -7.17 -0.11 16.31
CA PHE A 138 -5.96 0.27 15.55
C PHE A 138 -5.92 -0.30 14.14
N GLY A 139 -6.84 -1.19 13.75
CA GLY A 139 -6.81 -1.86 12.45
C GLY A 139 -6.92 -0.88 11.28
N ALA A 140 -7.92 0.00 11.27
CA ALA A 140 -8.13 0.95 10.19
C ALA A 140 -7.10 2.10 10.18
N MET A 141 -6.73 2.60 11.38
CA MET A 141 -5.73 3.67 11.53
C MET A 141 -4.32 3.18 11.20
N GLY A 142 -3.95 1.98 11.65
CA GLY A 142 -2.66 1.36 11.34
C GLY A 142 -2.56 0.99 9.86
N LEU A 143 -3.65 0.50 9.26
CA LEU A 143 -3.73 0.30 7.81
C LEU A 143 -3.56 1.60 7.04
N TRP A 144 -4.19 2.68 7.51
CA TRP A 144 -4.08 4.00 6.89
C TRP A 144 -2.64 4.51 6.94
N ILE A 145 -2.01 4.47 8.12
CA ILE A 145 -0.60 4.88 8.31
C ILE A 145 0.34 4.03 7.44
N PHE A 146 0.07 2.72 7.37
CA PHE A 146 0.85 1.80 6.56
C PHE A 146 0.80 2.15 5.06
N VAL A 147 -0.37 2.51 4.54
CA VAL A 147 -0.55 2.89 3.12
C VAL A 147 -0.04 4.31 2.85
N PHE A 148 -0.20 5.21 3.82
CA PHE A 148 0.31 6.58 3.74
C PHE A 148 1.83 6.59 3.53
N PHE A 149 2.55 5.67 4.16
CA PHE A 149 4.00 5.60 4.06
C PHE A 149 4.45 5.15 2.65
N PRO A 150 5.16 6.01 1.89
CA PRO A 150 5.32 5.82 0.45
C PRO A 150 6.42 4.84 0.03
N PHE A 151 7.03 4.10 0.97
CA PHE A 151 8.21 3.29 0.70
C PHE A 151 7.96 2.00 -0.08
N TRP A 152 6.69 1.61 -0.30
CA TRP A 152 6.37 0.39 -1.04
C TRP A 152 5.61 0.68 -2.33
N SER A 153 6.07 0.04 -3.41
CA SER A 153 5.52 0.18 -4.77
C SER A 153 4.05 -0.17 -4.92
N THR A 154 3.51 -0.94 -4.00
CA THR A 154 2.12 -1.41 -4.01
C THR A 154 1.48 -1.31 -2.62
N GLY A 155 1.80 -0.25 -1.87
CA GLY A 155 1.31 -0.05 -0.50
C GLY A 155 -0.22 -0.19 -0.39
N SER A 156 -0.95 0.28 -1.41
CA SER A 156 -2.41 0.18 -1.49
C SER A 156 -2.90 -1.25 -1.68
N LEU A 157 -2.25 -2.04 -2.55
CA LEU A 157 -2.61 -3.44 -2.78
C LEU A 157 -2.30 -4.31 -1.55
N VAL A 158 -1.09 -4.17 -1.00
CA VAL A 158 -0.67 -4.89 0.20
C VAL A 158 -1.57 -4.50 1.38
N GLY A 159 -1.87 -3.21 1.54
CA GLY A 159 -2.83 -2.72 2.52
C GLY A 159 -4.21 -3.34 2.35
N GLY A 160 -4.71 -3.44 1.11
CA GLY A 160 -5.97 -4.11 0.81
C GLY A 160 -6.00 -5.58 1.26
N VAL A 161 -4.92 -6.31 1.01
CA VAL A 161 -4.78 -7.72 1.43
C VAL A 161 -4.65 -7.82 2.96
N VAL A 162 -3.82 -6.97 3.58
CA VAL A 162 -3.63 -6.96 5.03
C VAL A 162 -4.94 -6.62 5.75
N GLY A 163 -5.69 -5.64 5.27
CA GLY A 163 -7.01 -5.30 5.82
C GLY A 163 -8.00 -6.46 5.72
N TYR A 164 -8.00 -7.18 4.60
CA TYR A 164 -8.79 -8.40 4.43
C TYR A 164 -8.36 -9.50 5.42
N LEU A 165 -7.05 -9.72 5.59
CA LEU A 165 -6.50 -10.71 6.52
C LEU A 165 -6.77 -10.37 7.99
N MET A 166 -6.83 -9.08 8.33
CA MET A 166 -7.24 -8.58 9.64
C MET A 166 -8.74 -8.75 9.89
N GLY A 167 -9.52 -9.14 8.88
CA GLY A 167 -10.97 -9.30 8.99
C GLY A 167 -11.73 -7.97 9.02
N LEU A 168 -11.11 -6.88 8.54
CA LEU A 168 -11.81 -5.61 8.38
C LEU A 168 -12.87 -5.71 7.28
N ARG A 169 -13.96 -4.97 7.44
CA ARG A 169 -15.00 -4.88 6.41
C ARG A 169 -14.40 -4.29 5.14
N THR A 170 -14.65 -4.91 3.98
CA THR A 170 -14.06 -4.49 2.68
C THR A 170 -14.16 -2.99 2.43
N TRP A 171 -15.31 -2.38 2.72
CA TRP A 171 -15.49 -0.93 2.57
C TRP A 171 -14.53 -0.10 3.42
N VAL A 172 -14.27 -0.49 4.67
CA VAL A 172 -13.33 0.22 5.57
C VAL A 172 -11.89 0.07 5.08
N THR A 173 -11.53 -1.12 4.60
CA THR A 173 -10.21 -1.35 3.98
C THR A 173 -10.03 -0.48 2.75
N PHE A 174 -11.01 -0.43 1.85
CA PHE A 174 -10.93 0.38 0.63
C PHE A 174 -10.89 1.87 0.93
N THR A 175 -11.70 2.40 1.84
CA THR A 175 -11.69 3.84 2.17
C THR A 175 -10.42 4.25 2.90
N SER A 176 -9.91 3.42 3.82
CA SER A 176 -8.63 3.65 4.51
C SER A 176 -7.46 3.65 3.53
N VAL A 177 -7.39 2.65 2.65
CA VAL A 177 -6.35 2.56 1.61
C VAL A 177 -6.43 3.74 0.65
N PHE A 178 -7.63 4.08 0.17
CA PHE A 178 -7.82 5.18 -0.78
C PHE A 178 -7.43 6.53 -0.18
N THR A 179 -7.87 6.83 1.04
CA THR A 179 -7.55 8.11 1.69
C THR A 179 -6.07 8.22 2.04
N GLY A 180 -5.46 7.15 2.54
CA GLY A 180 -4.02 7.11 2.81
C GLY A 180 -3.19 7.29 1.54
N HIS A 181 -3.62 6.67 0.45
CA HIS A 181 -2.98 6.79 -0.86
C HIS A 181 -3.04 8.22 -1.42
N ILE A 182 -4.22 8.84 -1.48
CA ILE A 182 -4.36 10.21 -1.98
C ILE A 182 -3.51 11.18 -1.15
N ILE A 183 -3.56 11.06 0.17
CA ILE A 183 -2.77 11.92 1.06
C ILE A 183 -1.28 11.67 0.87
N SER A 184 -0.84 10.43 0.68
CA SER A 184 0.55 10.09 0.35
C SER A 184 1.04 10.77 -0.94
N VAL A 185 0.26 10.67 -2.04
CA VAL A 185 0.60 11.28 -3.33
C VAL A 185 0.72 12.80 -3.18
N VAL A 186 -0.29 13.44 -2.57
CA VAL A 186 -0.31 14.90 -2.39
C VAL A 186 0.84 15.36 -1.50
N SER A 187 1.09 14.68 -0.38
CA SER A 187 2.20 15.01 0.52
C SER A 187 3.56 14.88 -0.17
N LEU A 188 3.74 13.88 -1.03
CA LEU A 188 4.99 13.73 -1.78
C LEU A 188 5.18 14.81 -2.83
N ILE A 189 4.16 15.11 -3.63
CA ILE A 189 4.23 16.18 -4.63
C ILE A 189 4.59 17.49 -3.93
N TRP A 190 3.89 17.83 -2.84
CA TRP A 190 4.16 19.06 -2.08
C TRP A 190 5.56 19.07 -1.46
N PHE A 191 6.03 17.93 -0.94
CA PHE A 191 7.38 17.82 -0.39
C PHE A 191 8.46 18.04 -1.45
N PHE A 192 8.33 17.40 -2.61
CA PHE A 192 9.30 17.56 -3.70
C PHE A 192 9.24 18.95 -4.31
N ASP A 193 8.06 19.55 -4.40
CA ASP A 193 7.87 20.93 -4.87
C ASP A 193 8.56 21.94 -3.96
N ALA A 194 8.31 21.82 -2.65
CA ALA A 194 8.99 22.63 -1.64
C ALA A 194 10.51 22.43 -1.69
N MET A 195 10.97 21.21 -1.97
CA MET A 195 12.38 20.91 -2.14
C MET A 195 12.96 21.58 -3.39
N THR A 196 12.30 21.50 -4.55
CA THR A 196 12.76 22.18 -5.77
C THR A 196 12.83 23.69 -5.61
N HIS A 197 11.83 24.31 -4.97
CA HIS A 197 11.87 25.75 -4.69
C HIS A 197 12.99 26.14 -3.71
N LEU A 198 13.26 25.30 -2.72
CA LEU A 198 14.38 25.49 -1.80
C LEU A 198 15.71 25.38 -2.58
N LEU A 199 15.84 24.43 -3.51
CA LEU A 199 17.02 24.24 -4.34
C LEU A 199 17.27 25.37 -5.34
N GLU A 200 16.22 25.99 -5.89
CA GLU A 200 16.36 27.18 -6.74
C GLU A 200 16.84 28.40 -5.93
N THR A 201 16.49 28.45 -4.64
CA THR A 201 16.89 29.54 -3.74
C THR A 201 18.34 29.39 -3.26
N PHE A 202 18.87 28.17 -3.18
CA PHE A 202 20.25 27.88 -2.77
C PHE A 202 21.14 27.55 -3.98
N ASN A 203 22.14 28.39 -4.25
CA ASN A 203 23.10 28.27 -5.36
C ASN A 203 23.60 26.82 -5.62
N GLN A 204 23.81 26.47 -6.90
CA GLN A 204 24.05 25.10 -7.43
C GLN A 204 25.11 24.26 -6.68
N GLY A 205 26.04 24.88 -5.94
CA GLY A 205 27.09 24.21 -5.19
C GLY A 205 26.64 23.46 -3.92
N ILE A 206 25.48 23.77 -3.34
CA ILE A 206 24.96 23.10 -2.12
C ILE A 206 24.09 21.89 -2.48
N VAL A 207 23.48 21.90 -3.66
CA VAL A 207 22.54 20.88 -4.15
C VAL A 207 23.17 19.49 -4.22
N GLN A 208 24.45 19.41 -4.59
CA GLN A 208 25.22 18.14 -4.61
C GLN A 208 25.37 17.48 -3.22
N PHE A 209 25.27 18.25 -2.13
CA PHE A 209 25.41 17.74 -0.76
C PHE A 209 24.06 17.42 -0.10
N LEU A 210 22.93 17.81 -0.71
CA LEU A 210 21.59 17.56 -0.18
C LEU A 210 21.27 16.07 0.00
N PRO A 211 21.58 15.16 -0.95
CA PRO A 211 21.37 13.73 -0.75
C PRO A 211 22.19 13.20 0.43
N LEU A 212 23.42 13.69 0.59
CA LEU A 212 24.29 13.35 1.72
C LEU A 212 23.70 13.83 3.05
N PHE A 213 23.09 15.02 3.07
CA PHE A 213 22.46 15.58 4.25
C PHE A 213 21.20 14.78 4.65
N VAL A 214 20.36 14.39 3.69
CA VAL A 214 19.18 13.55 3.93
C VAL A 214 19.59 12.16 4.44
N ILE A 215 20.60 11.53 3.82
CA ILE A 215 21.15 10.25 4.28
C ILE A 215 21.76 10.40 5.67
N GLY A 216 22.52 11.47 5.92
CA GLY A 216 23.10 11.78 7.23
C GLY A 216 22.04 11.97 8.31
N ALA A 217 20.95 12.69 8.01
CA ALA A 217 19.82 12.87 8.91
C ALA A 217 19.08 11.55 9.20
N LEU A 218 18.92 10.68 8.20
CA LEU A 218 18.35 9.34 8.38
C LEU A 218 19.23 8.44 9.27
N ILE A 219 20.54 8.47 9.07
CA ILE A 219 21.50 7.73 9.90
C ILE A 219 21.51 8.29 11.33
N ALA A 220 21.54 9.61 11.48
CA ALA A 220 21.49 10.27 12.78
C ALA A 220 20.17 9.96 13.51
N GLY A 221 19.03 10.01 12.81
CA GLY A 221 17.71 9.68 13.36
C GLY A 221 17.61 8.21 13.80
N THR A 222 18.12 7.28 13.00
CA THR A 222 18.16 5.85 13.38
C THR A 222 19.11 5.58 14.55
N LEU A 223 20.24 6.27 14.63
CA LEU A 223 21.14 6.23 15.78
C LEU A 223 20.48 6.82 17.03
N LEU A 224 19.79 7.96 16.91
CA LEU A 224 19.08 8.60 18.01
C LEU A 224 17.98 7.68 18.56
N ILE A 225 17.19 7.05 17.69
CA ILE A 225 16.17 6.07 18.08
C ILE A 225 16.80 4.86 18.77
N ARG A 226 17.96 4.38 18.29
CA ARG A 226 18.70 3.29 18.93
C ARG A 226 19.22 3.68 20.31
N LEU A 227 19.73 4.90 20.47
CA LEU A 227 20.22 5.41 21.75
C LEU A 227 19.08 5.58 22.75
N ILE A 228 17.94 6.14 22.34
CA ILE A 228 16.76 6.27 23.19
C ILE A 228 16.27 4.89 23.65
N ARG A 229 16.18 3.92 22.74
CA ARG A 229 15.79 2.53 23.10
C ARG A 229 16.78 1.87 24.07
N LYS A 230 18.08 2.11 23.91
CA LYS A 230 19.11 1.57 24.80
C LYS A 230 18.98 2.18 26.20
N THR A 231 18.78 3.49 26.31
CA THR A 231 18.58 4.17 27.59
C THR A 231 17.30 3.69 28.30
N THR A 232 16.19 3.51 27.57
CA THR A 232 14.95 2.97 28.15
C THR A 232 15.11 1.52 28.64
N SER A 233 15.93 0.70 27.99
CA SER A 233 16.21 -0.67 28.47
C SER A 233 17.06 -0.73 29.74
N ILE A 234 17.91 0.27 29.98
CA ILE A 234 18.77 0.34 31.17
C ILE A 234 17.96 0.79 32.40
N ILE A 235 17.05 1.77 32.24
CA ILE A 235 16.19 2.25 33.33
C ILE A 235 15.27 1.13 33.84
N ARG A 236 14.71 0.31 32.94
CA ARG A 236 13.82 -0.80 33.31
C ARG A 236 14.53 -1.91 34.09
N HIS A 237 15.85 -2.05 33.97
CA HIS A 237 16.59 -3.05 34.72
C HIS A 237 16.92 -2.58 36.15
N ASN A 238 17.04 -1.27 36.35
CA ASN A 238 17.38 -0.64 37.63
C ASN A 238 16.17 -0.43 38.57
N ASP A 239 14.94 -0.56 38.07
CA ASP A 239 13.70 -0.50 38.88
C ASP A 239 13.24 -1.91 39.36
N SER A 240 13.98 -2.97 39.02
CA SER A 240 13.65 -4.36 39.34
C SER A 240 14.62 -5.05 40.32
N ASP A 241 15.59 -4.30 40.85
CA ASP A 241 16.50 -4.69 41.95
C ASP A 241 16.18 -3.85 43.20
#